data_AF-A0A2V8FJB6-F1
#
_entry.id   AF-A0A2V8FJB6-F1
#
_cell.length_a   1.000
_cell.length_b   1.000
_cell.length_c   1.000
_cell.angle_alpha   90.00
_cell.angle_beta   90.00
_cell.angle_gamma   90.00
#
_symmetry.space_group_name_H-M   'P 1'
#
loop_
_entity.id
_entity.type
_entity.pdbx_description
1 polymer ?
#
loop_
_entity_poly.entity_id
_entity_poly.type
_entity_poly.pdbx_seq_one_letter_code
_entity_poly.pdbx_strand_id
1 'polypeptide(L)'
;MTTKERALRERLSSLGSVVVAYSGGADSAYLAYVANDTLGSRALAVTADSPSYPERHRQMAVEIAERFRLHHQIIQTRELERPEYRANPANRCYYCKHELYTHLVRIAEDRQAVVVDGNNADDRGDYRPGRLAAREFGVRSPLDEADLTKQEIRELSRHVGLPSWNQPASACLSSRIPYMSEITDEKLRVVEDAEHVLWTLGFRVYRVRHHDEIARIELGRDEIVRALEPEVSATIVRDLKALGFRHVTIDLQGYRTGSLNEGLLLKPA
;
A
#
# COMPACT_ATOMS: atom_id res chain seq x y z
N MET A 1 20.18 -10.49 16.46
CA MET A 1 20.04 -9.07 16.05
C MET A 1 21.17 -8.73 15.10
N THR A 2 20.87 -8.35 13.86
CA THR A 2 21.88 -8.02 12.84
C THR A 2 22.48 -6.63 13.08
N THR A 3 23.61 -6.30 12.43
CA THR A 3 24.20 -4.95 12.51
C THR A 3 23.24 -3.87 12.01
N LYS A 4 22.53 -4.12 10.90
CA LYS A 4 21.55 -3.19 10.35
C LYS A 4 20.32 -3.01 11.24
N GLU A 5 19.83 -4.09 11.85
CA GLU A 5 18.74 -4.01 12.83
C GLU A 5 19.13 -3.18 14.06
N ARG A 6 20.39 -3.31 14.54
CA ARG A 6 20.92 -2.45 15.60
C ARG A 6 20.97 -0.99 15.19
N ALA A 7 21.47 -0.70 14.00
CA ALA A 7 21.50 0.66 13.46
C ALA A 7 20.09 1.26 13.36
N LEU A 8 19.08 0.49 12.94
CA LEU A 8 17.68 0.92 12.92
C LEU A 8 17.19 1.33 14.32
N ARG A 9 17.44 0.50 15.34
CA ARG A 9 17.04 0.76 16.73
C ARG A 9 17.76 1.97 17.31
N GLU A 10 19.04 2.14 17.02
CA GLU A 10 19.83 3.30 17.43
C GLU A 10 19.30 4.59 16.79
N ARG A 11 18.97 4.56 15.49
CA ARG A 11 18.33 5.69 14.80
C ARG A 11 16.99 6.05 15.44
N LEU A 12 16.10 5.08 15.64
CA LEU A 12 14.81 5.30 16.30
C LEU A 12 14.98 5.88 17.71
N SER A 13 15.93 5.34 18.49
CA SER A 13 16.25 5.84 19.84
C SER A 13 16.70 7.30 19.82
N SER A 14 17.53 7.68 18.83
CA SER A 14 18.02 9.06 18.67
C SER A 14 16.92 10.06 18.32
N LEU A 15 15.82 9.61 17.70
CA LEU A 15 14.66 10.46 17.39
C LEU A 15 13.77 10.72 18.62
N GLY A 16 13.90 9.90 19.67
CA GLY A 16 13.16 10.04 20.92
C GLY A 16 11.69 9.64 20.84
N SER A 17 10.90 10.24 19.96
CA SER A 17 9.49 9.89 19.71
C SER A 17 9.19 9.90 18.22
N VAL A 18 8.34 8.96 17.78
CA VAL A 18 8.02 8.82 16.36
C VAL A 18 6.52 8.60 16.11
N VAL A 19 6.05 9.13 14.99
CA VAL A 19 4.78 8.79 14.36
C VAL A 19 5.08 7.99 13.10
N VAL A 20 4.73 6.70 13.09
CA VAL A 20 4.98 5.79 11.98
C VAL A 20 3.82 5.84 11.00
N ALA A 21 4.07 6.22 9.76
CA ALA A 21 3.12 6.07 8.66
C ALA A 21 2.91 4.57 8.36
N TYR A 22 1.83 4.01 8.90
CA TYR A 22 1.62 2.57 9.02
C TYR A 22 0.47 2.09 8.11
N SER A 23 0.78 1.24 7.13
CA SER A 23 -0.20 0.73 6.15
C SER A 23 -0.51 -0.77 6.30
N GLY A 24 0.07 -1.44 7.28
CA GLY A 24 -0.03 -2.90 7.45
C GLY A 24 0.86 -3.71 6.49
N GLY A 25 1.43 -3.09 5.45
CA GLY A 25 2.37 -3.76 4.53
C GLY A 25 3.69 -4.13 5.21
N ALA A 26 4.39 -5.12 4.67
CA ALA A 26 5.61 -5.74 5.24
C ALA A 26 6.59 -4.71 5.83
N ASP A 27 6.97 -3.70 5.05
CA ASP A 27 7.99 -2.72 5.44
C ASP A 27 7.50 -1.82 6.59
N SER A 28 6.29 -1.26 6.46
CA SER A 28 5.70 -0.40 7.49
C SER A 28 5.35 -1.15 8.78
N ALA A 29 4.97 -2.44 8.68
CA ALA A 29 4.68 -3.29 9.83
C ALA A 29 5.94 -3.64 10.60
N TYR A 30 7.03 -3.95 9.90
CA TYR A 30 8.32 -4.15 10.54
C TYR A 30 8.82 -2.88 11.25
N LEU A 31 8.74 -1.72 10.57
CA LEU A 31 9.12 -0.45 11.18
C LEU A 31 8.28 -0.13 12.42
N ALA A 32 6.95 -0.30 12.34
CA ALA A 32 6.04 -0.06 13.46
C ALA A 32 6.36 -0.99 14.65
N TYR A 33 6.64 -2.28 14.38
CA TYR A 33 7.07 -3.24 15.38
C TYR A 33 8.39 -2.80 16.06
N VAL A 34 9.44 -2.52 15.29
CA VAL A 34 10.73 -2.13 15.85
C VAL A 34 10.65 -0.81 16.60
N ALA A 35 9.87 0.17 16.10
CA ALA A 35 9.64 1.42 16.80
C ALA A 35 8.93 1.22 18.14
N ASN A 36 7.88 0.40 18.19
CA ASN A 36 7.17 0.06 19.42
C ASN A 36 8.07 -0.67 20.43
N ASP A 37 8.82 -1.67 19.97
CA ASP A 37 9.76 -2.43 20.81
C ASP A 37 10.92 -1.57 21.33
N THR A 38 11.33 -0.53 20.59
CA THR A 38 12.45 0.34 20.96
C THR A 38 12.02 1.53 21.83
N LEU A 39 10.86 2.13 21.55
CA LEU A 39 10.44 3.41 22.13
C LEU A 39 9.21 3.30 23.03
N GLY A 40 8.53 2.14 23.04
CA GLY A 40 7.29 1.92 23.79
C GLY A 40 6.22 2.92 23.39
N SER A 41 5.62 3.58 24.39
CA SER A 41 4.56 4.58 24.22
C SER A 41 4.94 5.82 23.40
N ARG A 42 6.24 6.04 23.17
CA ARG A 42 6.75 7.13 22.32
C ARG A 42 6.75 6.79 20.84
N ALA A 43 6.39 5.57 20.44
CA ALA A 43 6.07 5.23 19.06
C ALA A 43 4.55 5.15 18.88
N LEU A 44 4.01 5.87 17.89
CA LEU A 44 2.60 5.78 17.49
C LEU A 44 2.52 5.35 16.03
N ALA A 45 1.94 4.19 15.74
CA ALA A 45 1.60 3.76 14.40
C ALA A 45 0.28 4.42 13.97
N VAL A 46 0.26 5.08 12.81
CA VAL A 46 -0.94 5.74 12.29
C VAL A 46 -1.30 5.19 10.92
N THR A 47 -2.51 4.66 10.80
CA THR A 47 -3.09 4.21 9.53
C THR A 47 -4.04 5.28 9.00
N ALA A 48 -3.81 5.74 7.78
CA ALA A 48 -4.75 6.58 7.06
C ALA A 48 -5.76 5.69 6.34
N ASP A 49 -7.02 5.88 6.71
CA ASP A 49 -8.18 5.25 6.12
C ASP A 49 -8.82 6.21 5.12
N SER A 50 -9.04 5.70 3.92
CA SER A 50 -9.61 6.45 2.81
C SER A 50 -10.25 5.49 1.81
N PRO A 51 -11.14 5.98 0.92
CA PRO A 51 -11.75 5.13 -0.11
C PRO A 51 -10.74 4.41 -1.01
N SER A 52 -9.49 4.85 -1.07
CA SER A 52 -8.45 4.22 -1.89
C SER A 52 -7.63 3.15 -1.15
N TYR A 53 -7.80 3.03 0.16
CA TYR A 53 -7.14 2.03 1.00
C TYR A 53 -8.04 0.79 1.16
N PRO A 54 -7.63 -0.38 0.64
CA PRO A 54 -8.46 -1.58 0.72
C PRO A 54 -8.81 -1.97 2.16
N GLU A 55 -10.07 -2.31 2.42
CA GLU A 55 -10.58 -2.73 3.73
C GLU A 55 -9.84 -3.98 4.23
N ARG A 56 -9.49 -4.91 3.33
CA ARG A 56 -8.68 -6.08 3.70
C ARG A 56 -7.29 -5.71 4.24
N HIS A 57 -6.69 -4.62 3.74
CA HIS A 57 -5.42 -4.14 4.29
C HIS A 57 -5.63 -3.43 5.62
N ARG A 58 -6.73 -2.67 5.76
CA ARG A 58 -7.11 -2.03 7.02
C ARG A 58 -7.29 -3.06 8.14
N GLN A 59 -8.04 -4.14 7.87
CA GLN A 59 -8.22 -5.26 8.79
C GLN A 59 -6.87 -5.89 9.17
N MET A 60 -6.02 -6.19 8.19
CA MET A 60 -4.67 -6.72 8.44
C MET A 60 -3.81 -5.78 9.30
N ALA A 61 -3.89 -4.46 9.07
CA ALA A 61 -3.15 -3.48 9.85
C ALA A 61 -3.64 -3.45 11.31
N VAL A 62 -4.95 -3.50 11.53
CA VAL A 62 -5.55 -3.58 12.88
C VAL A 62 -5.16 -4.90 13.57
N GLU A 63 -5.27 -6.04 12.90
CA GLU A 63 -4.91 -7.35 13.45
C GLU A 63 -3.44 -7.40 13.87
N ILE A 64 -2.53 -6.87 13.06
CA ILE A 64 -1.11 -6.78 13.40
C ILE A 64 -0.91 -5.83 14.59
N ALA A 65 -1.56 -4.66 14.59
CA ALA A 65 -1.45 -3.71 15.69
C ALA A 65 -1.90 -4.32 17.03
N GLU A 66 -3.03 -5.01 17.05
CA GLU A 66 -3.54 -5.70 18.24
C GLU A 66 -2.60 -6.84 18.68
N ARG A 67 -2.21 -7.71 17.74
CA ARG A 67 -1.36 -8.87 18.02
C ARG A 67 -0.01 -8.48 18.61
N PHE A 68 0.59 -7.40 18.12
CA PHE A 68 1.89 -6.91 18.57
C PHE A 68 1.80 -5.77 19.58
N ARG A 69 0.58 -5.44 20.05
CA ARG A 69 0.30 -4.37 21.01
C ARG A 69 0.95 -3.04 20.62
N LEU A 70 0.85 -2.72 19.34
CA LEU A 70 1.31 -1.44 18.82
C LEU A 70 0.39 -0.34 19.35
N HIS A 71 0.96 0.79 19.77
CA HIS A 71 0.17 2.00 19.94
C HIS A 71 -0.30 2.44 18.56
N HIS A 72 -1.57 2.20 18.25
CA HIS A 72 -2.12 2.38 16.91
C HIS A 72 -3.31 3.33 16.91
N GLN A 73 -3.36 4.19 15.91
CA GLN A 73 -4.47 5.11 15.67
C GLN A 73 -4.85 5.05 14.19
N ILE A 74 -6.16 5.03 13.91
CA ILE A 74 -6.68 5.22 12.56
C ILE A 74 -7.13 6.67 12.41
N ILE A 75 -6.75 7.31 11.32
CA ILE A 75 -7.22 8.64 10.91
C ILE A 75 -7.95 8.53 9.59
N GLN A 76 -8.87 9.46 9.33
CA GLN A 76 -9.55 9.55 8.04
C GLN A 76 -8.84 10.58 7.18
N THR A 77 -8.45 10.21 5.96
CA THR A 77 -7.90 11.13 4.96
C THR A 77 -8.85 11.34 3.81
N ARG A 78 -8.76 12.52 3.19
CA ARG A 78 -9.74 12.98 2.20
C ARG A 78 -9.06 13.36 0.89
N GLU A 79 -8.04 12.60 0.48
CA GLU A 79 -7.33 12.87 -0.77
C GLU A 79 -8.26 12.84 -1.99
N LEU A 80 -9.37 12.10 -1.92
CA LEU A 80 -10.38 12.07 -2.98
C LEU A 80 -11.17 13.39 -3.09
N GLU A 81 -11.20 14.25 -2.07
CA GLU A 81 -11.80 15.59 -2.19
C GLU A 81 -10.90 16.54 -3.02
N ARG A 82 -9.63 16.16 -3.26
CA ARG A 82 -8.68 16.97 -4.02
C ARG A 82 -8.80 16.72 -5.53
N PRO A 83 -9.11 17.76 -6.35
CA PRO A 83 -9.20 17.62 -7.80
C PRO A 83 -7.92 17.03 -8.43
N GLU A 84 -6.75 17.35 -7.90
CA GLU A 84 -5.46 16.91 -8.44
C GLU A 84 -5.20 15.42 -8.21
N TYR A 85 -5.77 14.85 -7.14
CA TYR A 85 -5.75 13.41 -6.92
C TYR A 85 -6.79 12.71 -7.79
N ARG A 86 -8.02 13.25 -7.84
CA ARG A 86 -9.13 12.69 -8.64
C ARG A 86 -8.79 12.62 -10.13
N ALA A 87 -8.08 13.61 -10.67
CA ALA A 87 -7.63 13.61 -12.06
C ALA A 87 -6.67 12.45 -12.41
N ASN A 88 -6.18 11.70 -11.41
CA ASN A 88 -5.30 10.54 -11.57
C ASN A 88 -4.08 10.78 -12.47
N PRO A 89 -3.32 11.87 -12.27
CA PRO A 89 -2.09 12.07 -13.02
C PRO A 89 -1.02 11.05 -12.63
N ALA A 90 0.06 10.96 -13.40
CA ALA A 90 1.20 10.08 -13.10
C ALA A 90 1.78 10.32 -11.68
N ASN A 91 1.64 11.54 -11.16
CA ASN A 91 2.06 11.91 -9.81
C ASN A 91 0.94 11.81 -8.75
N ARG A 92 -0.19 11.10 -8.96
CA ARG A 92 -1.27 11.00 -7.95
C ARG A 92 -0.80 10.61 -6.54
N CYS A 93 0.25 9.79 -6.46
CA CYS A 93 0.83 9.33 -5.19
C CYS A 93 1.44 10.48 -4.39
N TYR A 94 1.88 11.56 -5.05
CA TYR A 94 2.30 12.79 -4.38
C TYR A 94 1.12 13.39 -3.59
N TYR A 95 -0.03 13.60 -4.22
CA TYR A 95 -1.20 14.23 -3.57
C TYR A 95 -1.76 13.39 -2.42
N CYS A 96 -1.82 12.06 -2.59
CA CYS A 96 -2.20 11.13 -1.52
C CYS A 96 -1.21 11.18 -0.34
N LYS A 97 0.09 11.19 -0.61
CA LYS A 97 1.12 11.29 0.45
C LYS A 97 1.15 12.67 1.11
N HIS A 98 0.94 13.73 0.35
CA HIS A 98 0.84 15.08 0.89
C HIS A 98 -0.34 15.19 1.87
N GLU A 99 -1.51 14.65 1.53
CA GLU A 99 -2.65 14.58 2.45
C GLU A 99 -2.27 13.82 3.73
N LEU A 100 -1.73 12.60 3.59
CA LEU A 100 -1.27 11.79 4.72
C LEU A 100 -0.32 12.58 5.63
N TYR A 101 0.77 13.13 5.08
CA TYR A 101 1.79 13.81 5.88
C TYR A 101 1.30 15.12 6.50
N THR A 102 0.31 15.78 5.89
CA THR A 102 -0.38 16.95 6.50
C THR A 102 -1.03 16.57 7.83
N HIS A 103 -1.69 15.41 7.90
CA HIS A 103 -2.28 14.92 9.16
C HIS A 103 -1.23 14.40 10.13
N LEU A 104 -0.25 13.63 9.63
CA LEU A 104 0.78 13.04 10.51
C LEU A 104 1.66 14.09 11.17
N VAL A 105 2.02 15.17 10.48
CA VAL A 105 2.82 16.25 11.08
C VAL A 105 2.07 16.92 12.23
N ARG A 106 0.77 17.18 12.10
CA ARG A 106 -0.04 17.73 13.21
C ARG A 106 -0.05 16.82 14.43
N ILE A 107 -0.23 15.52 14.22
CA ILE A 107 -0.18 14.51 15.29
C ILE A 107 1.22 14.45 15.91
N ALA A 108 2.27 14.60 15.09
CA ALA A 108 3.64 14.58 15.54
C ALA A 108 4.01 15.83 16.35
N GLU A 109 3.50 17.01 15.99
CA GLU A 109 3.66 18.27 16.73
C GLU A 109 3.15 18.15 18.17
N ASP A 110 1.91 17.65 18.34
CA ASP A 110 1.29 17.43 19.65
C ASP A 110 2.09 16.46 20.54
N ARG A 111 2.86 15.57 19.93
CA ARG A 111 3.63 14.51 20.59
C ARG A 111 5.13 14.82 20.68
N GLN A 112 5.58 15.96 20.13
CA GLN A 112 6.99 16.28 19.95
C GLN A 112 7.76 15.12 19.29
N ALA A 113 7.15 14.53 18.25
CA ALA A 113 7.61 13.33 17.58
C ALA A 113 8.10 13.64 16.15
N VAL A 114 8.84 12.69 15.58
CA VAL A 114 9.27 12.72 14.17
C VAL A 114 8.42 11.77 13.35
N VAL A 115 7.91 12.23 12.20
CA VAL A 115 7.19 11.36 11.26
C VAL A 115 8.18 10.46 10.53
N VAL A 116 7.93 9.15 10.53
CA VAL A 116 8.75 8.14 9.86
C VAL A 116 7.93 7.29 8.89
N ASP A 117 8.54 6.85 7.78
CA ASP A 117 7.91 5.95 6.81
C ASP A 117 8.71 4.66 6.54
N GLY A 118 8.03 3.70 5.91
CA GLY A 118 8.58 2.38 5.60
C GLY A 118 9.41 2.30 4.32
N ASN A 119 9.91 3.40 3.76
CA ASN A 119 10.81 3.32 2.61
C ASN A 119 12.14 2.66 3.01
N ASN A 120 12.68 1.83 2.14
CA ASN A 120 13.85 0.99 2.39
C ASN A 120 14.96 1.18 1.34
N ALA A 121 16.08 0.49 1.50
CA ALA A 121 17.27 0.69 0.67
C ALA A 121 17.06 0.38 -0.82
N ASP A 122 16.21 -0.60 -1.14
CA ASP A 122 15.90 -0.97 -2.53
C ASP A 122 15.10 0.11 -3.24
N ASP A 123 14.48 1.02 -2.49
CA ASP A 123 13.68 2.08 -3.08
C ASP A 123 14.57 3.16 -3.71
N ARG A 124 15.85 3.35 -3.36
CA ARG A 124 16.66 4.54 -3.72
C ARG A 124 16.65 4.95 -5.21
N GLY A 125 16.49 4.02 -6.15
CA GLY A 125 16.44 4.29 -7.60
C GLY A 125 15.04 4.38 -8.22
N ASP A 126 13.98 4.20 -7.44
CA ASP A 126 12.60 4.11 -7.96
C ASP A 126 11.93 5.50 -8.08
N TYR A 127 11.37 5.83 -9.25
CA TYR A 127 10.61 7.07 -9.44
C TYR A 127 9.29 7.00 -8.66
N ARG A 128 9.31 7.56 -7.45
CA ARG A 128 8.15 7.58 -6.53
C ARG A 128 7.75 9.03 -6.22
N PRO A 129 6.72 9.57 -6.89
CA PRO A 129 6.20 10.91 -6.60
C PRO A 129 5.84 11.13 -5.11
N GLY A 130 5.42 10.07 -4.41
CA GLY A 130 5.16 10.12 -2.96
C GLY A 130 6.38 10.48 -2.10
N ARG A 131 7.61 10.21 -2.56
CA ARG A 131 8.84 10.60 -1.84
C ARG A 131 9.12 12.09 -1.91
N LEU A 132 8.64 12.78 -2.93
CA LEU A 132 8.76 14.24 -2.98
C LEU A 132 8.00 14.85 -1.80
N ALA A 133 6.74 14.42 -1.58
CA ALA A 133 5.96 14.84 -0.42
C ALA A 133 6.67 14.48 0.90
N ALA A 134 7.22 13.28 1.03
CA ALA A 134 7.95 12.88 2.25
C ALA A 134 9.10 13.86 2.58
N ARG A 135 9.86 14.29 1.56
CA ARG A 135 10.95 15.27 1.75
C ARG A 135 10.45 16.65 2.14
N GLU A 136 9.38 17.13 1.49
CA GLU A 136 8.78 18.44 1.78
C GLU A 136 8.27 18.55 3.22
N PHE A 137 7.73 17.45 3.76
CA PHE A 137 7.25 17.36 5.15
C PHE A 137 8.35 16.93 6.15
N GLY A 138 9.60 16.75 5.72
CA GLY A 138 10.71 16.35 6.60
C GLY A 138 10.59 14.94 7.17
N VAL A 139 9.85 14.05 6.49
CA VAL A 139 9.65 12.65 6.91
C VAL A 139 10.97 11.89 6.79
N ARG A 140 11.27 11.08 7.81
CA ARG A 140 12.46 10.24 7.86
C ARG A 140 12.14 8.81 7.41
N SER A 141 13.12 8.10 6.86
CA SER A 141 12.95 6.71 6.39
C SER A 141 13.96 5.81 7.09
N PRO A 142 13.74 5.42 8.36
CA PRO A 142 14.76 4.75 9.17
C PRO A 142 15.26 3.42 8.59
N LEU A 143 14.41 2.69 7.85
CA LEU A 143 14.81 1.45 7.19
C LEU A 143 15.85 1.71 6.08
N ASP A 144 15.59 2.72 5.24
CA ASP A 144 16.55 3.18 4.22
C ASP A 144 17.84 3.72 4.86
N GLU A 145 17.73 4.53 5.92
CA GLU A 145 18.89 5.06 6.64
C GLU A 145 19.75 3.96 7.30
N ALA A 146 19.14 2.84 7.70
CA ALA A 146 19.82 1.66 8.22
C ALA A 146 20.29 0.68 7.11
N ASP A 147 20.12 1.05 5.84
CA ASP A 147 20.48 0.26 4.67
C ASP A 147 19.78 -1.11 4.61
N LEU A 148 18.58 -1.21 5.19
CA LEU A 148 17.80 -2.45 5.16
C LEU A 148 17.15 -2.62 3.78
N THR A 149 17.45 -3.74 3.14
CA THR A 149 16.78 -4.19 1.92
C THR A 149 15.45 -4.85 2.26
N LYS A 150 14.57 -4.94 1.27
CA LYS A 150 13.28 -5.62 1.37
C LYS A 150 13.41 -7.08 1.75
N GLN A 151 14.44 -7.77 1.24
CA GLN A 151 14.68 -9.17 1.61
C GLN A 151 15.03 -9.29 3.10
N GLU A 152 15.95 -8.47 3.59
CA GLU A 152 16.34 -8.44 5.02
C GLU A 152 15.14 -8.10 5.90
N ILE A 153 14.31 -7.13 5.52
CA ILE A 153 13.07 -6.77 6.23
C ILE A 153 12.13 -7.97 6.33
N ARG A 154 11.95 -8.74 5.25
CA ARG A 154 11.09 -9.94 5.25
C ARG A 154 11.64 -11.04 6.17
N GLU A 155 12.95 -11.26 6.15
CA GLU A 155 13.61 -12.25 7.01
C GLU A 155 13.49 -11.86 8.49
N LEU A 156 13.73 -10.60 8.82
CA LEU A 156 13.58 -10.05 10.17
C LEU A 156 12.10 -10.10 10.63
N SER A 157 11.17 -9.73 9.74
CA SER A 157 9.72 -9.83 10.01
C SER A 157 9.29 -11.26 10.30
N ARG A 158 9.80 -12.22 9.52
CA ARG A 158 9.53 -13.64 9.72
C ARG A 158 10.08 -14.12 11.07
N HIS A 159 11.27 -13.68 11.45
CA HIS A 159 11.90 -14.05 12.73
C HIS A 159 11.08 -13.60 13.94
N VAL A 160 10.45 -12.42 13.87
CA VAL A 160 9.58 -11.90 14.94
C VAL A 160 8.12 -12.35 14.80
N GLY A 161 7.80 -13.16 13.78
CA GLY A 161 6.47 -13.73 13.58
C GLY A 161 5.43 -12.77 12.98
N LEU A 162 5.84 -11.67 12.34
CA LEU A 162 4.93 -10.74 11.67
C LEU A 162 4.27 -11.42 10.47
N PRO A 163 2.93 -11.54 10.39
CA PRO A 163 2.24 -12.28 9.32
C PRO A 163 2.39 -11.62 7.94
N SER A 164 2.71 -10.33 7.88
CA SER A 164 2.91 -9.59 6.63
C SER A 164 4.24 -9.89 5.93
N TRP A 165 5.14 -10.69 6.52
CA TRP A 165 6.50 -10.93 6.00
C TRP A 165 6.54 -11.43 4.55
N ASN A 166 5.56 -12.23 4.12
CA ASN A 166 5.49 -12.76 2.75
C ASN A 166 4.40 -12.09 1.90
N GLN A 167 3.77 -11.03 2.39
CA GLN A 167 2.73 -10.37 1.63
C GLN A 167 3.34 -9.72 0.37
N PRO A 168 2.69 -9.89 -0.81
CA PRO A 168 3.04 -9.14 -1.99
C PRO A 168 2.95 -7.64 -1.75
N ALA A 169 3.76 -6.86 -2.49
CA ALA A 169 3.62 -5.41 -2.45
C ALA A 169 2.20 -5.03 -2.86
N SER A 170 1.50 -4.34 -1.96
CA SER A 170 0.11 -3.98 -2.20
C SER A 170 -0.02 -2.49 -2.51
N ALA A 171 -0.56 -2.21 -3.68
CA ALA A 171 -0.86 -0.85 -4.11
C ALA A 171 -2.29 -0.48 -3.69
N CYS A 172 -2.57 0.83 -3.58
CA CYS A 172 -3.92 1.35 -3.34
C CYS A 172 -4.89 0.99 -4.49
N LEU A 173 -6.19 1.07 -4.23
CA LEU A 173 -7.24 0.79 -5.22
C LEU A 173 -7.13 1.70 -6.44
N SER A 174 -6.70 2.95 -6.26
CA SER A 174 -6.46 3.90 -7.37
C SER A 174 -5.45 3.39 -8.40
N SER A 175 -4.57 2.45 -8.04
CA SER A 175 -3.68 1.85 -9.02
C SER A 175 -4.40 0.95 -10.02
N ARG A 176 -5.70 0.66 -9.85
CA ARG A 176 -6.50 -0.14 -10.79
C ARG A 176 -7.18 0.72 -11.85
N ILE A 177 -7.16 2.03 -11.67
CA ILE A 177 -7.75 3.00 -12.58
C ILE A 177 -6.63 3.56 -13.48
N PRO A 178 -6.76 3.49 -14.82
CA PRO A 178 -5.80 4.04 -15.77
C PRO A 178 -5.50 5.52 -15.48
N TYR A 179 -4.24 5.93 -15.67
CA TYR A 179 -3.88 7.34 -15.52
C TYR A 179 -4.75 8.24 -16.40
N MET A 180 -4.96 9.47 -15.94
CA MET A 180 -5.85 10.47 -16.55
C MET A 180 -7.32 10.08 -16.58
N SER A 181 -7.70 8.89 -16.11
CA SER A 181 -9.09 8.55 -15.85
C SER A 181 -9.46 8.96 -14.43
N GLU A 182 -10.58 9.67 -14.30
CA GLU A 182 -11.04 10.19 -13.02
C GLU A 182 -11.24 9.05 -12.00
N ILE A 183 -10.71 9.26 -10.79
CA ILE A 183 -10.95 8.41 -9.63
C ILE A 183 -12.20 8.92 -8.90
N THR A 184 -13.13 8.00 -8.64
CA THR A 184 -14.36 8.26 -7.88
C THR A 184 -14.54 7.18 -6.81
N ASP A 185 -15.30 7.49 -5.75
CA ASP A 185 -15.64 6.50 -4.72
C ASP A 185 -16.31 5.27 -5.31
N GLU A 186 -17.21 5.47 -6.28
CA GLU A 186 -17.92 4.40 -6.97
C GLU A 186 -16.95 3.45 -7.70
N LYS A 187 -16.02 4.00 -8.50
CA LYS A 187 -15.02 3.18 -9.19
C LYS A 187 -14.14 2.40 -8.21
N LEU A 188 -13.75 3.01 -7.10
CA LEU A 188 -12.92 2.36 -6.07
C LEU A 188 -13.67 1.21 -5.39
N ARG A 189 -14.95 1.40 -5.04
CA ARG A 189 -15.81 0.35 -4.46
C ARG A 189 -16.02 -0.80 -5.44
N VAL A 190 -16.39 -0.50 -6.68
CA VAL A 190 -16.57 -1.53 -7.74
C VAL A 190 -15.28 -2.35 -7.94
N VAL A 191 -14.11 -1.69 -7.92
CA VAL A 191 -12.83 -2.39 -8.00
C VAL A 191 -12.59 -3.29 -6.77
N GLU A 192 -12.85 -2.79 -5.57
CA GLU A 192 -12.66 -3.55 -4.34
C GLU A 192 -13.57 -4.79 -4.30
N ASP A 193 -14.85 -4.63 -4.64
CA ASP A 193 -15.83 -5.72 -4.71
C ASP A 193 -15.42 -6.74 -5.78
N ALA A 194 -14.95 -6.29 -6.95
CA ALA A 194 -14.48 -7.18 -8.00
C ALA A 194 -13.21 -7.95 -7.59
N GLU A 195 -12.27 -7.31 -6.89
CA GLU A 195 -11.10 -7.99 -6.33
C GLU A 195 -11.49 -8.95 -5.20
N HIS A 196 -12.56 -8.66 -4.44
CA HIS A 196 -13.11 -9.56 -3.44
C HIS A 196 -13.68 -10.86 -4.05
N VAL A 197 -14.36 -10.78 -5.19
CA VAL A 197 -14.82 -11.97 -5.93
C VAL A 197 -13.63 -12.91 -6.22
N LEU A 198 -12.54 -12.37 -6.79
CA LEU A 198 -11.34 -13.18 -7.09
C LEU A 198 -10.70 -13.73 -5.82
N TRP A 199 -10.69 -12.97 -4.73
CA TRP A 199 -10.19 -13.45 -3.46
C TRP A 199 -10.99 -14.64 -2.91
N THR A 200 -12.32 -14.57 -2.93
CA THR A 200 -13.20 -15.65 -2.43
C THR A 200 -13.06 -16.93 -3.26
N LEU A 201 -12.74 -16.81 -4.55
CA LEU A 201 -12.42 -17.92 -5.45
C LEU A 201 -11.02 -18.49 -5.24
N GLY A 202 -10.23 -17.97 -4.29
CA GLY A 202 -8.92 -18.50 -3.93
C GLY A 202 -7.78 -18.08 -4.85
N PHE A 203 -7.93 -16.99 -5.62
CA PHE A 203 -6.81 -16.36 -6.32
C PHE A 203 -5.85 -15.70 -5.32
N ARG A 204 -4.55 -15.84 -5.55
CA ARG A 204 -3.50 -15.32 -4.66
C ARG A 204 -2.94 -14.01 -5.16
N VAL A 205 -2.66 -13.94 -6.46
CA VAL A 205 -2.16 -12.74 -7.13
C VAL A 205 -3.20 -12.31 -8.15
N TYR A 206 -3.89 -11.21 -7.86
CA TYR A 206 -4.93 -10.68 -8.73
C TYR A 206 -5.00 -9.16 -8.71
N ARG A 207 -5.46 -8.58 -9.81
CA ARG A 207 -5.91 -7.19 -9.91
C ARG A 207 -7.12 -7.11 -10.84
N VAL A 208 -8.07 -6.25 -10.53
CA VAL A 208 -9.14 -5.88 -11.48
C VAL A 208 -8.93 -4.45 -11.94
N ARG A 209 -8.48 -4.27 -13.18
CA ARG A 209 -8.28 -2.94 -13.78
C ARG A 209 -9.60 -2.44 -14.36
N HIS A 210 -9.97 -1.23 -13.97
CA HIS A 210 -11.24 -0.61 -14.35
C HIS A 210 -11.07 0.24 -15.63
N HIS A 211 -11.52 -0.27 -16.77
CA HIS A 211 -11.52 0.43 -18.06
C HIS A 211 -12.96 0.75 -18.46
N ASP A 212 -13.59 1.59 -17.65
CA ASP A 212 -15.01 1.94 -17.71
C ASP A 212 -15.93 0.71 -17.83
N GLU A 213 -16.41 0.37 -19.03
CA GLU A 213 -17.27 -0.79 -19.26
C GLU A 213 -16.54 -2.15 -19.15
N ILE A 214 -15.21 -2.16 -19.10
CA ILE A 214 -14.37 -3.36 -19.14
C ILE A 214 -13.68 -3.58 -17.79
N ALA A 215 -13.91 -4.73 -17.18
CA ALA A 215 -13.04 -5.29 -16.16
C ALA A 215 -11.90 -6.07 -16.84
N ARG A 216 -10.66 -5.58 -16.72
CA ARG A 216 -9.47 -6.31 -17.16
C ARG A 216 -8.79 -6.95 -15.96
N ILE A 217 -8.92 -8.26 -15.85
CA ILE A 217 -8.36 -9.07 -14.76
C ILE A 217 -6.91 -9.40 -15.07
N GLU A 218 -6.01 -9.13 -14.13
CA GLU A 218 -4.63 -9.60 -14.15
C GLU A 218 -4.46 -10.65 -13.05
N LEU A 219 -3.95 -11.83 -13.38
CA LEU A 219 -3.74 -12.94 -12.43
C LEU A 219 -2.27 -13.38 -12.39
N GLY A 220 -1.87 -14.08 -11.33
CA GLY A 220 -0.66 -14.89 -11.37
C GLY A 220 -0.68 -15.79 -12.61
N ARG A 221 0.45 -15.89 -13.34
CA ARG A 221 0.50 -16.64 -14.62
C ARG A 221 0.12 -18.11 -14.43
N ASP A 222 0.50 -18.68 -13.29
CA ASP A 222 0.14 -20.03 -12.85
C ASP A 222 -1.35 -20.20 -12.50
N GLU A 223 -2.07 -19.10 -12.26
CA GLU A 223 -3.49 -19.12 -11.88
C GLU A 223 -4.44 -18.85 -13.07
N ILE A 224 -3.93 -18.43 -14.24
CA ILE A 224 -4.76 -18.11 -15.41
C ILE A 224 -5.56 -19.33 -15.88
N VAL A 225 -4.96 -20.52 -15.89
CA VAL A 225 -5.64 -21.75 -16.34
C VAL A 225 -6.90 -22.02 -15.51
N ARG A 226 -6.80 -21.86 -14.18
CA ARG A 226 -7.96 -22.03 -13.28
C ARG A 226 -9.07 -21.03 -13.57
N ALA A 227 -8.73 -19.79 -13.94
CA ALA A 227 -9.74 -18.78 -14.28
C ALA A 227 -10.51 -19.07 -15.56
N LEU A 228 -10.00 -19.96 -16.42
CA LEU A 228 -10.63 -20.40 -17.67
C LEU A 228 -11.47 -21.67 -17.49
N GLU A 229 -11.46 -22.31 -16.32
CA GLU A 229 -12.33 -23.44 -16.02
C GLU A 229 -13.81 -22.99 -16.16
N PRO A 230 -14.70 -23.80 -16.76
CA PRO A 230 -16.07 -23.36 -17.09
C PRO A 230 -16.85 -22.78 -15.91
N GLU A 231 -16.77 -23.42 -14.74
CA GLU A 231 -17.50 -23.04 -13.53
C GLU A 231 -16.92 -21.77 -12.90
N VAL A 232 -15.59 -21.64 -12.90
CA VAL A 232 -14.88 -20.49 -12.35
C VAL A 232 -15.10 -19.26 -13.23
N SER A 233 -14.91 -19.41 -14.55
CA SER A 233 -15.13 -18.32 -15.52
C SER A 233 -16.58 -17.83 -15.53
N ALA A 234 -17.56 -18.74 -15.46
CA ALA A 234 -18.97 -18.38 -15.37
C ALA A 234 -19.27 -17.57 -14.09
N THR A 235 -18.67 -17.96 -12.97
CA THR A 235 -18.81 -17.25 -11.69
C THR A 235 -18.19 -15.85 -11.77
N ILE A 236 -16.95 -15.73 -12.25
CA ILE A 236 -16.27 -14.45 -12.44
C ILE A 236 -17.10 -13.53 -13.34
N VAL A 237 -17.57 -14.02 -14.49
CA VAL A 237 -18.36 -13.21 -15.43
C VAL A 237 -19.67 -12.75 -14.80
N ARG A 238 -20.41 -13.65 -14.14
CA ARG A 238 -21.69 -13.32 -13.50
C ARG A 238 -21.50 -12.23 -12.45
N ASP A 239 -20.54 -12.42 -11.55
CA ASP A 239 -20.39 -11.54 -10.38
C ASP A 239 -19.79 -10.18 -10.77
N LEU A 240 -18.81 -10.14 -11.67
CA LEU A 240 -18.28 -8.85 -12.15
C LEU A 240 -19.30 -8.08 -13.01
N LYS A 241 -20.14 -8.77 -13.79
CA LYS A 241 -21.22 -8.09 -14.52
C LYS A 241 -22.28 -7.51 -13.58
N ALA A 242 -22.57 -8.20 -12.47
CA ALA A 242 -23.48 -7.68 -11.45
C ALA A 242 -22.96 -6.39 -10.78
N LEU A 243 -21.64 -6.17 -10.79
CA LEU A 243 -20.99 -4.93 -10.33
C LEU A 243 -20.99 -3.79 -11.37
N GLY A 244 -21.58 -4.00 -12.55
CA GLY A 244 -21.75 -2.97 -13.57
C GLY A 244 -20.81 -3.05 -14.77
N PHE A 245 -19.86 -4.00 -14.80
CA PHE A 245 -19.03 -4.20 -15.99
C PHE A 245 -19.83 -4.84 -17.14
N ARG A 246 -19.68 -4.32 -18.36
CA ARG A 246 -20.28 -4.92 -19.56
C ARG A 246 -19.45 -6.09 -20.08
N HIS A 247 -18.15 -5.94 -20.00
CA HIS A 247 -17.17 -6.91 -20.50
C HIS A 247 -16.20 -7.31 -19.39
N VAL A 248 -15.91 -8.60 -19.33
CA VAL A 248 -14.94 -9.17 -18.38
C VAL A 248 -13.87 -9.86 -19.21
N THR A 249 -12.63 -9.50 -18.99
CA THR A 249 -11.48 -9.94 -19.78
C THR A 249 -10.33 -10.37 -18.87
N ILE A 250 -9.48 -11.25 -19.36
CA ILE A 250 -8.24 -11.66 -18.69
C ILE A 250 -7.07 -11.14 -19.51
N ASP A 251 -6.15 -10.44 -18.86
CA ASP A 251 -4.88 -10.05 -19.46
C ASP A 251 -3.96 -11.27 -19.58
N LEU A 252 -3.65 -11.67 -20.82
CA LEU A 252 -2.82 -12.83 -21.13
C LEU A 252 -1.35 -12.65 -20.69
N GLN A 253 -0.91 -11.41 -20.41
CA GLN A 253 0.38 -11.17 -19.81
C GLN A 253 0.39 -11.47 -18.30
N GLY A 254 -0.78 -11.63 -17.68
CA GLY A 254 -0.93 -11.81 -16.24
C GLY A 254 -0.55 -10.56 -15.45
N TYR A 255 -0.41 -10.72 -14.14
CA TYR A 255 -0.03 -9.67 -13.21
C TYR A 255 1.42 -9.23 -13.42
N ARG A 256 1.61 -7.91 -13.52
CA ARG A 256 2.93 -7.27 -13.62
C ARG A 256 2.95 -5.98 -12.79
N THR A 257 4.06 -5.74 -12.10
CA THR A 257 4.30 -4.46 -11.43
C THR A 257 4.36 -3.35 -12.48
N GLY A 258 3.58 -2.28 -12.27
CA GLY A 258 3.58 -1.14 -13.19
C GLY A 258 2.85 -1.37 -14.53
N SER A 259 1.93 -2.33 -14.64
CA SER A 259 1.21 -2.60 -15.91
C SER A 259 0.49 -1.39 -16.51
N LEU A 260 0.04 -0.42 -15.69
CA LEU A 260 -0.57 0.82 -16.18
C LEU A 260 0.45 1.89 -16.64
N ASN A 261 1.74 1.69 -16.39
CA ASN A 261 2.79 2.63 -16.81
C ASN A 261 3.08 2.53 -18.32
N GLU A 262 2.66 1.47 -19.00
CA GLU A 262 2.86 1.30 -20.46
C GLU A 262 2.16 2.38 -21.29
N GLY A 263 1.05 2.92 -20.77
CA GLY A 263 0.35 4.06 -21.37
C GLY A 263 0.97 5.42 -21.05
N LEU A 264 1.96 5.48 -20.15
CA LEU A 264 2.69 6.70 -19.86
C LEU A 264 3.88 6.83 -20.80
N LEU A 265 3.91 7.89 -21.59
CA LEU A 265 5.17 8.39 -22.17
C LEU A 265 5.99 9.00 -21.03
N LEU A 266 6.63 8.14 -20.22
CA LEU A 266 7.63 8.57 -19.25
C LEU A 266 8.80 9.12 -20.05
N LYS A 267 8.90 10.44 -20.17
CA LYS A 267 10.16 11.05 -20.61
C LYS A 267 11.21 10.67 -19.56
N PRO A 268 12.35 10.07 -19.95
CA PRO A 268 13.46 9.88 -19.03
C PRO A 268 13.81 11.23 -18.41
N ALA A 269 14.07 11.23 -17.10
CA ALA A 269 14.63 12.37 -16.40
C ALA A 269 16.00 12.75 -16.97
#